data_AF-K0J2C9-F1
#
_entry.id   AF-K0J2C9-F1
#
_cell.length_a   1.000
_cell.length_b   1.000
_cell.length_c   1.000
_cell.angle_alpha   90.00
_cell.angle_beta   90.00
_cell.angle_gamma   90.00
#
_symmetry.space_group_name_H-M   'P 1'
#
loop_
_entity.id
_entity.type
_entity.pdbx_description
1 polymer ?
#
loop_
_entity_poly.entity_id
_entity_poly.type
_entity_poly.pdbx_seq_one_letter_code
_entity_poly.pdbx_strand_id
1 'polypeptide(L)' 'MSRRGNCLDNAPMESFFGHFEDEVDYKEAENLAELHTLVVEYMNHYNHTRKQWTLNKMTPATYRSHLIAA' A
#
# COMPACT_ATOMS: atom_id res chain seq x y z
N MET A 1 21.02 1.01 -19.45
CA MET A 1 21.28 1.02 -18.00
C MET A 1 20.31 1.98 -17.35
N SER A 2 19.37 1.48 -16.55
CA SER A 2 18.45 2.34 -15.79
C SER A 2 19.27 3.30 -14.93
N ARG A 3 18.90 4.59 -14.88
CA ARG A 3 19.52 5.57 -13.97
C ARG A 3 19.48 4.98 -12.55
N ARG A 4 20.47 5.29 -11.70
CA ARG A 4 20.33 5.06 -10.25
C ARG A 4 19.01 5.71 -9.81
N GLY A 5 17.98 4.89 -9.63
CA GLY A 5 16.67 5.36 -9.23
C GLY A 5 16.75 5.75 -7.77
N ASN A 6 16.45 7.01 -7.46
CA ASN A 6 16.06 7.33 -6.10
C ASN A 6 14.78 6.51 -5.83
N CYS A 7 14.85 5.58 -4.87
CA CYS A 7 13.77 4.65 -4.52
C CYS A 7 12.51 5.33 -3.98
N LEU A 8 12.48 6.66 -3.94
CA LEU A 8 11.41 7.47 -3.35
C LEU A 8 10.05 7.21 -4.01
N ASP A 9 10.03 6.96 -5.33
CA ASP A 9 8.79 6.71 -6.07
C ASP A 9 8.38 5.22 -6.03
N ASN A 10 9.37 4.33 -6.11
CA ASN A 10 9.14 2.89 -6.25
C ASN A 10 8.91 2.18 -4.92
N ALA A 11 9.63 2.56 -3.86
CA ALA A 11 9.56 1.89 -2.56
C ALA A 11 8.16 1.83 -1.93
N PRO A 12 7.35 2.93 -1.93
CA PRO A 12 5.98 2.83 -1.39
C PRO A 12 5.08 1.92 -2.24
N MET A 13 5.26 1.92 -3.56
CA MET A 13 4.50 1.06 -4.46
C MET A 13 4.89 -0.41 -4.28
N GLU A 14 6.18 -0.72 -4.20
CA GLU A 14 6.70 -2.07 -3.93
C GLU A 14 6.24 -2.58 -2.56
N SER A 15 6.23 -1.73 -1.53
CA SER A 15 5.73 -2.11 -0.21
C SER A 15 4.23 -2.43 -0.25
N PHE A 16 3.43 -1.63 -0.97
CA PHE A 16 2.00 -1.90 -1.12
C PHE A 16 1.76 -3.26 -1.80
N PHE A 17 2.39 -3.50 -2.96
CA PHE A 17 2.19 -4.74 -3.70
C PHE A 17 2.74 -5.97 -2.96
N GLY A 18 3.90 -5.85 -2.32
CA GLY A 18 4.46 -6.97 -1.55
C GLY A 18 3.56 -7.40 -0.38
N HIS A 19 2.80 -6.48 0.21
CA HIS A 19 1.81 -6.82 1.23
C HIS A 19 0.48 -7.28 0.64
N PHE A 20 0.03 -6.68 -0.46
CA PHE A 20 -1.17 -7.14 -1.17
C PHE A 20 -1.05 -8.61 -1.60
N GLU A 21 0.10 -9.01 -2.13
CA GLU A 21 0.32 -10.39 -2.58
C GLU A 21 0.38 -11.42 -1.45
N ASP A 22 0.76 -11.01 -0.22
CA ASP A 22 0.85 -11.88 0.96
C ASP A 22 -0.49 -11.96 1.72
N GLU A 23 -1.25 -10.86 1.74
CA GLU A 23 -2.42 -10.68 2.60
C GLU A 23 -3.77 -10.87 1.86
N VAL A 24 -3.78 -10.93 0.52
CA VAL A 24 -5.00 -11.03 -0.30
C VAL A 24 -4.94 -12.22 -1.25
N ASP A 25 -5.98 -13.07 -1.24
CA ASP A 25 -6.16 -14.18 -2.18
C ASP A 25 -6.61 -13.70 -3.59
N TYR A 26 -5.82 -12.82 -4.21
CA TYR A 26 -6.13 -12.19 -5.49
C TYR A 26 -6.23 -13.18 -6.66
N LYS A 27 -5.69 -14.40 -6.49
CA LYS A 27 -5.73 -15.48 -7.48
C LYS A 27 -7.11 -16.12 -7.61
N GLU A 28 -8.01 -15.90 -6.65
CA GLU A 28 -9.39 -16.40 -6.71
C GLU A 28 -10.30 -15.49 -7.54
N ALA A 29 -9.86 -14.30 -7.93
CA ALA A 29 -10.65 -13.40 -8.77
C ALA A 29 -10.88 -14.01 -10.17
N GLU A 30 -12.14 -14.18 -10.57
CA GLU A 30 -12.49 -14.81 -11.86
C GLU A 30 -12.38 -13.83 -13.03
N ASN A 31 -12.43 -12.53 -12.74
CA ASN A 31 -12.36 -11.47 -13.74
C ASN A 31 -11.66 -10.20 -13.22
N LEU A 32 -11.37 -9.30 -14.15
CA LEU A 32 -10.66 -8.05 -13.86
C LEU A 32 -11.45 -7.13 -12.92
N ALA A 33 -12.79 -7.15 -12.94
CA ALA A 33 -13.61 -6.31 -12.08
C ALA A 33 -13.55 -6.76 -10.60
N GLU A 34 -13.51 -8.07 -10.37
CA GLU A 34 -13.30 -8.63 -9.03
C GLU A 34 -11.90 -8.33 -8.52
N LEU A 35 -10.86 -8.54 -9.36
CA LEU A 35 -9.49 -8.18 -9.00
C LEU A 35 -9.37 -6.68 -8.65
N HIS A 36 -9.99 -5.82 -9.45
CA HIS A 36 -10.04 -4.38 -9.18
C HIS A 36 -10.71 -4.08 -7.84
N THR A 37 -11.81 -4.76 -7.51
CA THR A 37 -12.49 -4.62 -6.22
C THR A 37 -11.56 -5.02 -5.06
N LEU A 38 -10.87 -6.15 -5.17
CA LEU A 38 -9.90 -6.59 -4.15
C LEU A 38 -8.77 -5.57 -3.95
N VAL A 39 -8.24 -5.00 -5.04
CA VAL A 39 -7.20 -3.96 -4.97
C VAL A 39 -7.72 -2.71 -4.27
N VAL A 40 -8.93 -2.24 -4.59
CA VAL A 40 -9.53 -1.05 -3.97
C VAL A 40 -9.79 -1.27 -2.48
N GLU A 41 -10.35 -2.41 -2.11
CA GLU A 41 -10.62 -2.77 -0.72
C GLU A 41 -9.31 -2.85 0.08
N TYR A 42 -8.29 -3.51 -0.48
CA TYR A 42 -6.99 -3.58 0.18
C TYR A 42 -6.29 -2.22 0.25
N MET A 43 -6.45 -1.36 -0.77
CA MET A 43 -5.92 0.01 -0.74
C MET A 43 -6.52 0.83 0.40
N ASN A 44 -7.83 0.70 0.64
CA ASN A 44 -8.48 1.32 1.79
C ASN A 44 -7.94 0.76 3.11
N HIS A 45 -7.84 -0.57 3.23
CA HIS A 45 -7.28 -1.23 4.40
C HIS A 45 -5.83 -0.76 4.69
N TYR A 46 -4.97 -0.78 3.67
CA TYR A 46 -3.56 -0.40 3.78
C TYR A 46 -3.39 1.05 4.26
N ASN A 47 -4.19 1.98 3.73
CA ASN A 47 -4.05 3.41 4.03
C ASN A 47 -4.70 3.82 5.35
N HIS A 48 -5.79 3.16 5.76
CA HIS A 48 -6.63 3.61 6.87
C HIS A 48 -6.66 2.68 8.08
N THR A 49 -6.30 1.41 7.92
CA THR A 49 -6.44 0.40 8.99
C THR A 49 -5.09 -0.20 9.38
N ARG A 50 -4.23 -0.49 8.40
CA ARG A 50 -2.95 -1.16 8.60
C ARG A 50 -1.89 -0.21 9.19
N LYS A 51 -1.53 -0.44 10.46
CA LYS A 51 -0.46 0.32 11.14
C LYS A 51 0.91 -0.20 10.73
N GLN A 52 1.84 0.70 10.45
CA GLN A 52 3.18 0.35 9.98
C GLN A 52 4.25 0.78 10.99
N TRP A 53 5.19 -0.12 11.30
CA TRP A 53 6.28 0.16 12.23
C TRP A 53 7.18 1.31 11.77
N THR A 54 7.43 1.40 10.46
CA THR A 54 8.19 2.47 9.80
C THR A 54 7.50 3.83 9.92
N LEU A 55 6.19 3.87 10.17
CA LEU A 55 5.37 5.07 10.31
C LEU A 55 5.01 5.35 11.78
N ASN A 56 5.90 5.01 12.72
CA ASN A 56 5.65 5.15 14.16
C ASN A 56 4.34 4.47 14.62
N LYS A 57 4.03 3.29 14.05
CA LYS A 57 2.78 2.53 14.29
C LYS A 57 1.50 3.29 13.92
N MET A 58 1.60 4.28 13.02
CA MET A 58 0.45 4.93 12.42
C MET A 58 0.09 4.27 11.08
N THR A 59 -1.13 4.55 10.62
CA THR A 59 -1.53 4.24 9.24
C THR A 59 -0.98 5.31 8.30
N PRO A 60 -0.78 5.01 7.00
CA PRO A 60 -0.32 6.00 6.02
C PRO A 60 -1.12 7.32 6.05
N ALA A 61 -2.45 7.24 6.12
CA ALA A 61 -3.31 8.43 6.19
C ALA A 61 -3.10 9.23 7.48
N THR A 62 -2.95 8.55 8.61
CA THR A 62 -2.71 9.19 9.92
C THR A 62 -1.33 9.85 9.95
N TYR A 63 -0.31 9.15 9.46
CA TYR A 63 1.06 9.65 9.39
C TYR A 63 1.15 10.90 8.52
N ARG A 64 0.50 10.90 7.35
CA ARG A 64 0.39 12.10 6.49
C ARG A 64 -0.24 13.27 7.23
N SER A 65 -1.34 13.03 7.94
CA SER A 65 -2.04 14.09 8.70
C SER A 65 -1.17 14.64 9.84
N HIS A 66 -0.44 13.76 10.53
CA HIS A 66 0.51 14.14 11.58
C HIS A 66 1.63 15.05 11.05
N LEU A 67 2.20 14.74 9.88
CA LEU A 67 3.25 15.56 9.26
C LEU A 67 2.76 16.93 8.78
N ILE A 68 1.48 17.05 8.38
CA ILE A 68 0.89 18.32 7.93
C ILE A 68 0.57 19.24 9.13
N ALA A 69 0.22 18.63 10.27
CA ALA A 69 -0.12 19.36 11.50
C ALA A 69 1.11 19.78 12.32
N ALA A 70 2.30 19.28 11.98
CA ALA A 70 3.58 19.56 12.64
C ALA A 70 4.29 20.75 11.98
#